data_AF-A0A1D2RNQ5-F1
#
_entry.id   AF-A0A1D2RNQ5-F1
#
_cell.length_a   1.000
_cell.length_b   1.000
_cell.length_c   1.000
_cell.angle_alpha   90.00
_cell.angle_beta   90.00
_cell.angle_gamma   90.00
#
_symmetry.space_group_name_H-M   'P 1'
#
loop_
_entity.id
_entity.type
_entity.pdbx_description
1 polymer ?
#
loop_
_entity_poly.entity_id
_entity_poly.type
_entity_poly.pdbx_seq_one_letter_code
_entity_poly.pdbx_strand_id
1 'polypeptide(L)'
;MPIMVYQISENEFYRLVSCANQINFIADACAGLKNRSDFSINGLEDFLNAQQETLQAVIKATEERREAQAVLDAEQGTLQWFDWLHALRIARGDARHTPSGAEARIAEKFEKAARIQEGMTRVCEEWAATLAAHAPQAPGR
;
A
#
# COMPACT_ATOMS: atom_id res chain seq x y z
N MET A 1 10.01 19.51 6.74
CA MET A 1 10.57 18.15 6.89
C MET A 1 9.72 17.21 6.08
N PRO A 2 10.29 16.35 5.22
CA PRO A 2 9.50 15.30 4.59
C PRO A 2 9.00 14.36 5.70
N ILE A 3 7.69 14.14 5.75
CA ILE A 3 7.06 13.21 6.68
C ILE A 3 7.47 11.81 6.20
N MET A 4 8.27 11.09 7.00
CA MET A 4 8.58 9.69 6.69
C MET A 4 7.32 8.84 6.87
N VAL A 5 6.70 8.42 5.76
CA VAL A 5 5.57 7.49 5.76
C VAL A 5 6.08 6.06 5.54
N TYR A 6 6.97 5.61 6.42
CA TYR A 6 7.36 4.18 6.50
C TYR A 6 6.62 3.53 7.65
N GLN A 7 5.29 3.62 7.59
CA GLN A 7 4.44 2.90 8.52
C GLN A 7 4.07 1.56 7.90
N ILE A 8 4.29 0.51 8.68
CA ILE A 8 3.66 -0.79 8.48
C ILE A 8 2.15 -0.53 8.35
N SER A 9 1.52 -1.07 7.31
CA SER A 9 0.07 -0.90 7.14
C SER A 9 -0.68 -1.58 8.28
N GLU A 10 -1.93 -1.20 8.51
CA GLU A 10 -2.74 -1.82 9.57
C GLU A 10 -2.88 -3.33 9.36
N ASN A 11 -3.07 -3.75 8.11
CA ASN A 11 -3.13 -5.16 7.73
C ASN A 11 -1.80 -5.90 8.00
N GLU A 12 -0.66 -5.31 7.62
CA GLU A 12 0.66 -5.89 7.91
C GLU A 12 0.91 -6.00 9.41
N PHE A 13 0.53 -4.99 10.18
CA PHE A 13 0.61 -5.01 11.64
C PHE A 13 -0.20 -6.18 12.22
N TYR A 14 -1.44 -6.37 11.78
CA TYR A 14 -2.26 -7.50 12.25
C TYR A 14 -1.67 -8.86 11.83
N ARG A 15 -1.07 -8.97 10.64
CA ARG A 15 -0.37 -10.19 10.22
C ARG A 15 0.83 -10.50 11.11
N LEU A 16 1.63 -9.49 11.48
CA LEU A 16 2.76 -9.64 12.39
C LEU A 16 2.30 -10.01 13.81
N VAL A 17 1.26 -9.35 14.33
CA VAL A 17 0.68 -9.68 15.65
C VAL A 17 0.14 -11.11 15.66
N SER A 18 -0.57 -11.52 14.60
CA SER A 18 -1.05 -12.90 14.46
C SER A 18 0.11 -13.90 14.43
N CYS A 19 1.15 -13.64 13.65
CA CYS A 19 2.36 -14.47 13.59
C CYS A 19 3.02 -14.61 14.98
N ALA A 20 3.22 -13.50 15.69
CA ALA A 20 3.79 -13.51 17.04
C ALA A 20 2.95 -14.33 18.02
N ASN A 21 1.62 -14.15 17.99
CA ASN A 21 0.70 -14.90 18.85
C ASN A 21 0.73 -16.40 18.57
N GLN A 22 0.79 -16.79 17.29
CA GLN A 22 0.86 -18.20 16.90
C GLN A 22 2.20 -18.84 17.32
N ILE A 23 3.32 -18.14 17.16
CA ILE A 23 4.63 -18.61 17.62
C ILE A 23 4.64 -18.77 19.14
N ASN A 24 4.14 -17.78 19.89
CA ASN A 24 4.05 -17.86 21.36
C ASN A 24 3.19 -19.06 21.81
N PHE A 25 2.04 -19.28 21.16
CA PHE A 25 1.18 -20.42 21.46
C PHE A 25 1.91 -21.76 21.27
N ILE A 26 2.64 -21.92 20.17
CA ILE A 26 3.42 -23.13 19.91
C ILE A 26 4.58 -23.28 20.91
N ALA A 27 5.25 -22.18 21.27
CA ALA A 27 6.30 -22.20 22.28
C ALA A 27 5.77 -22.64 23.66
N ASP A 28 4.61 -22.14 24.07
CA ASP A 28 3.93 -22.53 25.31
C ASP A 28 3.50 -24.00 25.28
N ALA A 29 2.95 -24.46 24.15
CA ALA A 29 2.59 -25.86 23.95
C ALA A 29 3.83 -26.77 24.09
N CYS A 30 4.93 -26.44 23.42
CA CYS A 30 6.20 -27.16 23.54
C CYS A 30 6.74 -27.17 24.98
N ALA A 31 6.62 -26.04 25.71
CA ALA A 31 7.05 -25.94 27.09
C ALA A 31 6.19 -26.81 28.04
N GLY A 32 4.87 -26.89 27.80
CA GLY A 32 3.95 -27.75 28.56
C GLY A 32 4.11 -29.25 28.27
N LEU A 33 4.70 -29.59 27.12
CA LEU A 33 4.93 -30.96 26.66
C LEU A 33 6.30 -31.52 27.04
N LYS A 34 7.14 -30.76 27.76
CA LYS A 34 8.54 -31.07 28.07
C LYS A 34 8.80 -32.43 28.73
N ASN A 35 7.76 -33.13 29.19
CA ASN A 35 7.82 -34.47 29.82
C ASN A 35 6.84 -35.50 29.19
N ARG A 36 6.30 -35.24 27.99
CA ARG A 36 5.37 -36.13 27.29
C ARG A 36 5.97 -36.62 25.98
N SER A 37 6.39 -37.88 25.93
CA SER A 37 7.01 -38.52 24.76
C SER A 37 6.01 -38.99 23.70
N ASP A 38 4.72 -38.89 23.99
CA ASP A 38 3.57 -39.30 23.19
C ASP A 38 3.04 -38.19 22.26
N PHE A 39 3.63 -36.99 22.30
CA PHE A 39 3.22 -35.87 21.45
C PHE A 39 4.16 -35.73 20.24
N SER A 40 3.61 -35.99 19.05
CA SER A 40 4.31 -35.77 17.77
C SER A 40 3.90 -34.43 17.18
N ILE A 41 4.85 -33.52 16.98
CA ILE A 41 4.60 -32.21 16.35
C ILE A 41 4.75 -32.33 14.83
N ASN A 42 3.93 -33.16 14.21
CA ASN A 42 3.85 -33.23 12.75
C ASN A 42 3.32 -31.90 12.20
N GLY A 43 3.97 -31.35 11.18
CA GLY A 43 3.61 -30.06 10.59
C GLY A 43 4.16 -28.82 11.30
N LEU A 44 5.03 -28.97 12.31
CA LEU A 44 5.74 -27.83 12.90
C LEU A 44 6.62 -27.12 11.88
N GLU A 45 7.32 -27.90 11.06
CA GLU A 45 8.18 -27.37 10.00
C GLU A 45 7.35 -26.58 8.98
N ASP A 46 6.24 -27.14 8.49
CA ASP A 46 5.32 -26.44 7.59
C ASP A 46 4.75 -25.16 8.22
N PHE A 47 4.39 -25.21 9.50
CA PHE A 47 3.92 -24.04 10.24
C PHE A 47 5.00 -22.95 10.34
N LEU A 48 6.22 -23.30 10.73
CA LEU A 48 7.33 -22.35 10.86
C LEU A 48 7.70 -21.75 9.50
N ASN A 49 7.68 -22.56 8.43
CA ASN A 49 7.87 -22.08 7.07
C ASN A 49 6.80 -21.06 6.68
N ALA A 50 5.52 -21.32 6.98
CA ALA A 50 4.43 -20.36 6.72
C ALA A 50 4.58 -19.05 7.51
N GLN A 51 5.07 -19.11 8.76
CA GLN A 51 5.37 -17.91 9.55
C GLN A 51 6.54 -17.12 8.95
N GLN A 52 7.60 -17.82 8.52
CA GLN A 52 8.74 -17.21 7.86
C GLN A 52 8.33 -16.51 6.56
N GLU A 53 7.52 -17.15 5.73
CA GLU A 53 6.98 -16.57 4.49
C GLU A 53 6.16 -15.30 4.78
N THR A 54 5.34 -15.33 5.83
CA THR A 54 4.56 -14.16 6.26
C THR A 54 5.47 -13.00 6.66
N LEU A 55 6.52 -13.26 7.46
CA LEU A 55 7.48 -12.23 7.86
C LEU A 55 8.26 -11.66 6.67
N GLN A 56 8.74 -12.53 5.77
CA GLN A 56 9.47 -12.13 4.57
C GLN A 56 8.61 -11.27 3.64
N ALA A 57 7.33 -11.62 3.48
CA ALA A 57 6.40 -10.83 2.67
C ALA A 57 6.23 -9.41 3.23
N VAL A 58 6.08 -9.26 4.55
CA VAL A 58 5.94 -7.94 5.20
C VAL A 58 7.22 -7.12 5.10
N ILE A 59 8.39 -7.73 5.32
CA ILE A 59 9.70 -7.07 5.17
C ILE A 59 9.85 -6.56 3.74
N LYS A 60 9.63 -7.42 2.75
CA LYS A 60 9.74 -7.07 1.33
C LYS A 60 8.80 -5.94 0.95
N ALA A 61 7.53 -6.00 1.33
CA ALA A 61 6.57 -4.94 1.05
C ALA A 61 6.95 -3.60 1.71
N THR A 62 7.56 -3.64 2.90
CA THR A 62 8.05 -2.44 3.59
C THR A 62 9.27 -1.86 2.88
N GLU A 63 10.19 -2.70 2.41
CA GLU A 63 11.37 -2.29 1.63
C GLU A 63 10.98 -1.70 0.27
N GLU A 64 10.06 -2.32 -0.45
CA GLU A 64 9.56 -1.81 -1.74
C GLU A 64 8.90 -0.43 -1.56
N ARG A 65 8.11 -0.24 -0.50
CA ARG A 65 7.57 1.09 -0.16
C ARG A 65 8.65 2.08 0.23
N ARG A 66 9.71 1.61 0.89
CA ARG A 66 10.89 2.42 1.21
C ARG A 66 11.58 2.96 -0.03
N GLU A 67 11.85 2.08 -0.97
CA GLU A 67 12.48 2.45 -2.24
C GLU A 67 11.58 3.38 -3.05
N ALA A 68 10.28 3.08 -3.12
CA ALA A 68 9.31 3.93 -3.84
C ALA A 68 9.26 5.37 -3.29
N GLN A 69 9.26 5.54 -1.97
CA GLN A 69 9.30 6.86 -1.35
C GLN A 69 10.64 7.56 -1.56
N ALA A 70 11.77 6.85 -1.51
CA ALA A 70 13.08 7.44 -1.80
C ALA A 70 13.17 7.98 -3.24
N VAL A 71 12.61 7.25 -4.21
CA VAL A 71 12.47 7.71 -5.59
C VAL A 71 11.56 8.94 -5.67
N LEU A 72 10.40 8.89 -5.01
CA LEU A 72 9.43 9.99 -4.99
C LEU A 72 10.03 11.29 -4.40
N ASP A 73 10.81 11.18 -3.33
CA ASP A 73 11.48 12.31 -2.68
C ASP A 73 12.57 12.92 -3.59
N ALA A 74 13.25 12.10 -4.40
CA ALA A 74 14.28 12.54 -5.33
C ALA A 74 13.70 13.26 -6.58
N GLU A 75 12.50 12.88 -7.04
CA GLU A 75 11.87 13.40 -8.27
C GLU A 75 11.03 14.69 -8.09
N GLN A 76 11.32 15.52 -7.07
CA GLN A 76 10.55 16.73 -6.68
C GLN A 76 9.19 16.46 -6.01
N GLY A 77 9.03 15.28 -5.38
CA GLY A 77 8.15 15.12 -4.23
C GLY A 77 6.67 14.83 -4.53
N THR A 78 6.06 14.28 -3.48
CA THR A 78 4.63 14.10 -3.22
C THR A 78 3.70 15.15 -3.86
N LEU A 79 2.43 14.78 -4.06
CA LEU A 79 1.35 15.67 -4.50
C LEU A 79 1.42 17.01 -3.77
N GLN A 80 1.75 18.05 -4.52
CA GLN A 80 1.84 19.40 -3.98
C GLN A 80 0.43 20.00 -3.89
N TRP A 81 0.27 21.03 -3.07
CA TRP A 81 -1.03 21.70 -2.90
C TRP A 81 -1.63 22.17 -4.24
N PHE A 82 -0.81 22.58 -5.20
CA PHE A 82 -1.25 23.00 -6.52
C PHE A 82 -1.73 21.82 -7.38
N ASP A 83 -1.16 20.63 -7.22
CA ASP A 83 -1.64 19.42 -7.90
C ASP A 83 -3.04 19.05 -7.40
N TRP A 84 -3.28 19.16 -6.09
CA TRP A 84 -4.61 19.01 -5.50
C TRP A 84 -5.61 20.05 -6.01
N LEU A 85 -5.20 21.32 -6.09
CA LEU A 85 -6.05 22.38 -6.63
C LEU A 85 -6.44 22.11 -8.09
N HIS A 86 -5.48 21.71 -8.92
CA HIS A 86 -5.74 21.35 -10.31
C HIS A 86 -6.63 20.11 -10.42
N ALA A 87 -6.42 19.08 -9.59
CA ALA A 87 -7.28 17.90 -9.55
C ALA A 87 -8.74 18.27 -9.25
N LEU A 88 -8.97 19.12 -8.24
CA LEU A 88 -10.30 19.60 -7.90
C LEU A 88 -10.95 20.46 -8.99
N ARG A 89 -10.17 21.30 -9.68
CA ARG A 89 -10.64 22.10 -10.82
C ARG A 89 -11.07 21.21 -11.98
N ILE A 90 -10.25 20.21 -12.32
CA ILE A 90 -10.56 19.21 -13.34
C ILE A 90 -11.84 18.45 -12.96
N ALA A 91 -11.94 17.97 -11.71
CA ALA A 91 -13.12 17.25 -11.24
C ALA A 91 -14.41 18.09 -11.35
N ARG A 92 -14.31 19.42 -11.15
CA ARG A 92 -15.41 20.37 -11.34
C ARG A 92 -15.70 20.74 -12.80
N GLY A 93 -14.88 20.31 -13.75
CA GLY A 93 -14.99 20.70 -15.16
C GLY A 93 -14.43 22.09 -15.48
N ASP A 94 -13.69 22.71 -14.56
CA ASP A 94 -13.02 24.01 -14.80
C ASP A 94 -11.62 23.82 -15.37
N ALA A 95 -11.56 23.44 -16.64
CA ALA A 95 -10.30 23.28 -17.37
C ALA A 95 -9.63 24.62 -17.75
N ARG A 96 -10.33 25.76 -17.62
CA ARG A 96 -9.83 27.07 -18.10
C ARG A 96 -8.63 27.58 -17.32
N HIS A 97 -8.51 27.18 -16.06
CA HIS A 97 -7.43 27.60 -15.17
C HIS A 97 -6.52 26.43 -14.79
N THR A 98 -6.50 25.40 -15.62
CA THR A 98 -5.70 24.20 -15.41
C THR A 98 -4.67 24.10 -16.54
N PRO A 99 -3.38 23.96 -16.23
CA PRO A 99 -2.35 23.78 -17.25
C PRO A 99 -2.65 22.56 -18.13
N SER A 100 -2.37 22.65 -19.42
CA SER A 100 -2.45 21.50 -20.33
C SER A 100 -1.56 20.35 -19.83
N GLY A 101 -2.08 19.12 -19.83
CA GLY A 101 -1.37 17.94 -19.36
C GLY A 101 -1.32 17.77 -17.85
N ALA A 102 -2.02 18.62 -17.08
CA ALA A 102 -2.16 18.45 -15.64
C ALA A 102 -2.83 17.11 -15.29
N GLU A 103 -3.77 16.64 -16.10
CA GLU A 103 -4.47 15.37 -15.90
C GLU A 103 -3.49 14.19 -15.82
N ALA A 104 -2.61 14.08 -16.82
CA ALA A 104 -1.64 13.00 -16.92
C ALA A 104 -0.59 13.08 -15.81
N ARG A 105 -0.10 14.29 -15.51
CA ARG A 105 0.86 14.50 -14.42
C ARG A 105 0.28 14.16 -13.05
N ILE A 106 -0.97 14.54 -12.79
CA ILE A 106 -1.65 14.24 -11.53
C ILE A 106 -1.95 12.74 -11.42
N ALA A 107 -2.37 12.10 -12.51
CA ALA A 107 -2.56 10.65 -12.56
C ALA A 107 -1.26 9.91 -12.21
N GLU A 108 -0.14 10.29 -12.83
CA GLU A 108 1.18 9.71 -12.53
C GLU A 108 1.54 9.89 -11.04
N LYS A 109 1.27 11.06 -10.47
CA LYS A 109 1.54 11.32 -9.05
C LYS A 109 0.62 10.53 -8.12
N PHE A 110 -0.66 10.33 -8.47
CA PHE A 110 -1.56 9.46 -7.72
C PHE A 110 -1.10 8.00 -7.76
N GLU A 111 -0.70 7.50 -8.94
CA GLU A 111 -0.16 6.14 -9.08
C GLU A 111 1.10 5.92 -8.25
N LYS A 112 2.04 6.89 -8.27
CA LYS A 112 3.24 6.82 -7.43
C LYS A 112 2.89 6.84 -5.94
N ALA A 113 1.91 7.64 -5.52
CA ALA A 113 1.45 7.68 -4.13
C ALA A 113 0.72 6.38 -3.70
N ALA A 114 -0.04 5.75 -4.61
CA ALA A 114 -0.73 4.47 -4.37
C ALA A 114 0.22 3.30 -4.08
N ARG A 115 1.45 3.36 -4.58
CA ARG A 115 2.49 2.36 -4.24
C ARG A 115 2.94 2.43 -2.78
N ILE A 116 2.75 3.58 -2.13
CA ILE A 116 3.23 3.85 -0.77
C ILE A 116 2.07 3.78 0.23
N GLN A 117 0.90 4.30 -0.16
CA GLN A 117 -0.26 4.42 0.70
C GLN A 117 -1.46 3.68 0.11
N GLU A 118 -1.94 2.66 0.82
CA GLU A 118 -3.05 1.79 0.37
C GLU A 118 -4.34 2.57 0.05
N GLY A 119 -4.65 3.62 0.82
CA GLY A 119 -5.82 4.47 0.59
C GLY A 119 -5.80 5.26 -0.72
N MET A 120 -4.62 5.47 -1.32
CA MET A 120 -4.50 6.19 -2.59
C MET A 120 -4.95 5.36 -3.80
N THR A 121 -5.06 4.04 -3.69
CA THR A 121 -5.63 3.18 -4.75
C THR A 121 -7.05 3.61 -5.10
N ARG A 122 -7.89 3.85 -4.09
CA ARG A 122 -9.26 4.34 -4.28
C ARG A 122 -9.29 5.73 -4.91
N VAL A 123 -8.34 6.59 -4.54
CA VAL A 123 -8.21 7.93 -5.13
C VAL A 123 -7.86 7.83 -6.63
N CYS A 124 -6.99 6.90 -7.03
CA CYS A 124 -6.71 6.62 -8.44
C CYS A 124 -7.96 6.17 -9.20
N GLU A 125 -8.76 5.29 -8.62
CA GLU A 125 -10.00 4.78 -9.22
C GLU A 125 -11.04 5.91 -9.41
N GLU A 126 -11.28 6.70 -8.37
CA GLU A 126 -12.20 7.85 -8.41
C GLU A 126 -11.71 8.92 -9.39
N TRP A 127 -10.39 9.12 -9.48
CA TRP A 127 -9.78 10.01 -10.46
C TRP A 127 -10.00 9.53 -11.90
N ALA A 128 -9.74 8.25 -12.17
CA ALA A 128 -9.96 7.67 -13.50
C ALA A 128 -11.42 7.75 -13.93
N ALA A 129 -12.36 7.49 -13.00
CA ALA A 129 -13.79 7.63 -13.25
C ALA A 129 -14.18 9.10 -13.56
N THR A 130 -13.59 10.05 -12.83
CA THR A 130 -13.78 11.49 -13.07
C THR A 130 -13.30 11.91 -14.46
N LEU A 131 -12.10 11.47 -14.86
CA LEU A 131 -11.59 11.75 -16.21
C LEU A 131 -12.46 11.12 -17.31
N ALA A 132 -12.96 9.90 -17.09
CA ALA A 132 -13.85 9.24 -18.03
C ALA A 132 -15.20 9.95 -18.18
N ALA A 133 -15.74 10.52 -17.10
CA ALA A 133 -16.98 11.30 -17.13
C ALA A 133 -16.85 12.60 -17.93
N HIS A 134 -15.65 13.17 -17.99
CA HIS A 134 -15.34 14.41 -18.69
C HIS A 134 -14.83 14.17 -20.12
N ALA A 135 -14.59 12.92 -20.50
CA ALA A 135 -14.24 12.57 -21.88
C ALA A 135 -15.42 12.90 -22.80
N PRO A 136 -15.19 13.59 -23.93
CA PRO A 136 -16.27 13.90 -24.86
C PRO A 136 -16.92 12.60 -25.34
N GLN A 137 -18.23 12.44 -25.11
CA GLN A 137 -18.98 11.34 -25.72
C GLN A 137 -18.84 11.47 -27.23
N ALA A 138 -18.21 10.48 -27.86
CA ALA A 138 -18.09 10.43 -29.30
C ALA A 138 -19.50 10.59 -29.92
N PRO A 139 -19.71 11.55 -30.85
CA PRO A 139 -21.01 11.68 -31.49
C PRO A 139 -21.35 10.35 -32.17
N GLY A 140 -22.49 9.79 -31.79
CA GLY A 140 -23.06 8.61 -32.42
C GLY A 140 -23.15 8.81 -33.93
N ARG A 141 -22.74 7.76 -34.65
CA ARG A 141 -22.80 7.65 -36.12
C ARG A 141 -24.17 7.99 -36.69
#